data_AF-F1KU68-F1
#
_entry.id   AF-F1KU68-F1
#
_cell.length_a   1.000
_cell.length_b   1.000
_cell.length_c   1.000
_cell.angle_alpha   90.00
_cell.angle_beta   90.00
_cell.angle_gamma   90.00
#
_symmetry.space_group_name_H-M   'P 1'
#
loop_
_entity.id
_entity.type
_entity.pdbx_description
1 polymer ?
#
loop_
_entity_poly.entity_id
_entity_poly.type
_entity_poly.pdbx_seq_one_letter_code
_entity_poly.pdbx_strand_id
1 'polypeptide(L)'
;MLSKYKFKGYARISGAVHRRHLNFQKILGKGTMHSKFIVSDKRSFYLGSANLDWRSLNQKMELGVIVKECPCLAEDLSNVFDTYWELSSDGTATLDSVHRVNQREASYNMRSPLRVIHKGAPTDVFIATSPPLLNGPRRTWDLEAILRAINDSKAYLYIHVMDYFPMFVYSKPRRYWPVIDDAIRKAVFRGVEVKMLVAALHYPALGLRFLSSLESLSGINTNGSIEARIFKVPTPAAMQTVMVRERRTHNKFVVTDDTIIIGTSNWSGDYFDGGSTGAAFVAQQHGAGEEGRPLVAEMKGIFLRDWYSEYTHSVSEYTEKCLLTRTGAFCEADKDPALLATSQQ
;
A
#
# COMPACT_ATOMS: atom_id res chain seq x y z
N MET A 1 6.76 35.53 10.75
CA MET A 1 5.56 36.19 10.21
C MET A 1 5.24 35.60 8.84
N LEU A 2 4.77 34.34 8.80
CA LEU A 2 4.28 33.68 7.58
C LEU A 2 2.88 33.15 7.89
N SER A 3 1.95 33.67 7.10
CA SER A 3 0.51 33.69 7.31
C SER A 3 -0.13 32.30 7.29
N LYS A 4 -1.08 32.11 8.21
CA LYS A 4 -2.09 31.06 8.23
C LYS A 4 -2.98 31.17 6.98
N TYR A 5 -2.74 30.36 5.94
CA TYR A 5 -3.76 30.14 4.91
C TYR A 5 -4.69 29.00 5.31
N LYS A 6 -5.77 29.34 6.03
CA LYS A 6 -6.99 28.52 6.05
C LYS A 6 -7.65 28.67 4.67
N PHE A 7 -7.56 27.65 3.82
CA PHE A 7 -8.42 27.55 2.63
C PHE A 7 -9.85 27.26 3.08
N LYS A 8 -10.57 28.31 3.48
CA LYS A 8 -12.04 28.33 3.53
C LYS A 8 -12.51 28.88 2.18
N GLY A 9 -13.27 28.08 1.43
CA GLY A 9 -13.93 28.51 0.20
C GLY A 9 -13.31 27.89 -1.05
N TYR A 10 -14.19 27.39 -1.92
CA TYR A 10 -13.87 26.95 -3.28
C TYR A 10 -13.38 28.14 -4.11
N ALA A 11 -12.08 28.43 -4.05
CA ALA A 11 -11.45 29.28 -5.04
C ALA A 11 -11.30 28.47 -6.33
N ARG A 12 -12.10 28.81 -7.37
CA ARG A 12 -11.71 28.47 -8.74
C ARG A 12 -10.42 29.23 -9.02
N ILE A 13 -9.28 28.57 -8.86
CA ILE A 13 -8.01 29.05 -9.39
C ILE A 13 -8.17 28.97 -10.91
N SER A 14 -8.20 30.12 -11.58
CA SER A 14 -8.08 30.17 -13.04
C SER A 14 -6.66 29.75 -13.41
N GLY A 15 -6.44 28.45 -13.60
CA GLY A 15 -5.16 27.85 -13.95
C GLY A 15 -5.33 26.40 -14.38
N ALA A 16 -4.29 25.80 -14.98
CA ALA A 16 -4.29 24.45 -15.54
C ALA A 16 -4.49 23.30 -14.52
N VAL A 17 -4.75 23.62 -13.24
CA VAL A 17 -4.90 22.66 -12.15
C VAL A 17 -6.27 22.82 -11.51
N HIS A 18 -7.09 21.79 -11.66
CA HIS A 18 -8.35 21.67 -10.93
C HIS A 18 -8.16 20.72 -9.74
N ARG A 19 -8.52 21.20 -8.55
CA ARG A 19 -8.54 20.39 -7.33
C ARG A 19 -9.96 20.31 -6.80
N ARG A 20 -10.42 19.10 -6.48
CA ARG A 20 -11.67 18.86 -5.76
C ARG A 20 -11.39 18.17 -4.43
N HIS A 21 -12.27 18.39 -3.45
CA HIS A 21 -12.15 17.78 -2.13
C HIS A 21 -13.20 16.70 -1.96
N LEU A 22 -12.76 15.51 -1.54
CA LEU A 22 -13.62 14.40 -1.20
C LEU A 22 -13.64 14.21 0.31
N ASN A 23 -14.84 14.32 0.89
CA ASN A 23 -15.05 14.13 2.31
C ASN A 23 -15.69 12.76 2.57
N PHE A 24 -14.85 11.74 2.73
CA PHE A 24 -15.28 10.37 3.02
C PHE A 24 -16.07 10.24 4.32
N GLN A 25 -15.83 11.12 5.30
CA GLN A 25 -16.62 11.14 6.52
C GLN A 25 -18.08 11.53 6.25
N LYS A 26 -18.35 12.44 5.31
CA LYS A 26 -19.72 12.78 4.88
C LYS A 26 -20.33 11.73 3.97
N ILE A 27 -19.52 11.16 3.07
CA ILE A 27 -20.01 10.22 2.05
C ILE A 27 -20.29 8.85 2.66
N LEU A 28 -19.35 8.28 3.42
CA LEU A 28 -19.41 6.91 3.93
C LEU A 28 -19.51 6.82 5.46
N GLY A 29 -19.41 7.93 6.19
CA GLY A 29 -19.35 7.93 7.66
C GLY A 29 -18.02 7.43 8.23
N LYS A 30 -17.06 7.04 7.38
CA LYS A 30 -15.75 6.49 7.73
C LYS A 30 -14.78 6.57 6.56
N GLY A 31 -13.51 6.29 6.83
CA GLY A 31 -12.47 6.14 5.80
C GLY A 31 -11.89 7.46 5.31
N THR A 32 -10.85 7.35 4.49
CA THR A 32 -10.12 8.48 3.91
C THR A 32 -9.70 8.20 2.46
N MET A 33 -9.41 9.24 1.69
CA MET A 33 -8.78 9.06 0.38
C MET A 33 -7.34 8.55 0.56
N HIS A 34 -7.05 7.37 0.03
CA HIS A 34 -5.70 6.79 0.09
C HIS A 34 -5.24 6.14 -1.23
N SER A 35 -6.03 6.20 -2.31
CA SER A 35 -5.58 5.91 -3.68
C SER A 35 -4.59 6.95 -4.18
N LYS A 36 -3.50 6.51 -4.83
CA LYS A 36 -2.42 7.37 -5.34
C LYS A 36 -2.05 6.90 -6.74
N PHE A 37 -2.53 7.63 -7.73
CA PHE A 37 -2.23 7.37 -9.12
C PHE A 37 -2.34 8.65 -9.94
N ILE A 38 -1.74 8.64 -11.12
CA ILE A 38 -1.81 9.72 -12.11
C ILE A 38 -2.16 9.06 -13.43
N VAL A 39 -3.16 9.56 -14.15
CA VAL A 39 -3.48 9.11 -15.51
C VAL A 39 -3.25 10.26 -16.49
N SER A 40 -2.57 9.98 -17.60
CA SER A 40 -2.33 10.92 -18.70
C SER A 40 -3.06 10.43 -19.95
N ASP A 41 -3.91 11.29 -20.50
CA ASP A 41 -4.58 11.13 -21.80
C ASP A 41 -5.33 9.81 -21.99
N LYS A 42 -5.70 9.13 -20.89
CA LYS A 42 -6.23 7.76 -20.90
C LYS A 42 -5.36 6.76 -21.67
N ARG A 43 -4.04 6.99 -21.72
CA ARG A 43 -3.06 6.13 -22.43
C ARG A 43 -1.96 5.59 -21.51
N SER A 44 -1.54 6.41 -20.55
CA SER A 44 -0.45 6.07 -19.63
C SER A 44 -0.84 6.41 -18.21
N PHE A 45 -0.32 5.68 -17.23
CA PHE A 45 -0.55 6.00 -15.82
C PHE A 45 0.63 5.63 -14.93
N TYR A 46 0.69 6.29 -13.78
CA TYR A 46 1.48 5.89 -12.62
C TYR A 46 0.54 5.38 -11.53
N LEU A 47 0.90 4.28 -10.85
CA LEU A 47 0.23 3.80 -9.65
C LEU A 47 1.30 3.30 -8.68
N GLY A 48 1.24 3.75 -7.42
CA GLY A 48 2.19 3.28 -6.42
C GLY A 48 1.99 3.94 -5.07
N SER A 49 2.99 3.79 -4.20
CA SER A 49 2.88 4.22 -2.82
C SER A 49 3.09 5.72 -2.61
N ALA A 50 3.72 6.43 -3.56
CA ALA A 50 4.07 7.83 -3.42
C ALA A 50 2.85 8.75 -3.23
N ASN A 51 2.89 9.56 -2.17
CA ASN A 51 1.95 10.68 -2.03
C ASN A 51 2.39 11.83 -2.95
N LEU A 52 1.45 12.69 -3.35
CA LEU A 52 1.78 13.91 -4.09
C LEU A 52 2.29 15.00 -3.13
N ASP A 53 3.43 14.74 -2.48
CA ASP A 53 4.11 15.67 -1.57
C ASP A 53 5.65 15.59 -1.69
N TRP A 54 6.32 16.63 -1.21
CA TRP A 54 7.80 16.73 -1.28
C TRP A 54 8.52 15.61 -0.51
N ARG A 55 7.85 15.00 0.48
CA ARG A 55 8.44 13.90 1.27
C ARG A 55 8.56 12.65 0.42
N SER A 56 7.58 12.39 -0.42
CA SER A 56 7.59 11.24 -1.33
C SER A 56 8.61 11.41 -2.46
N LEU A 57 9.03 12.64 -2.75
CA LEU A 57 10.07 12.93 -3.74
C LEU A 57 11.50 12.69 -3.22
N ASN A 58 11.76 12.88 -1.91
CA ASN A 58 13.15 12.88 -1.41
C ASN A 58 13.37 12.21 -0.03
N GLN A 59 12.31 11.91 0.71
CA GLN A 59 12.43 11.36 2.07
C GLN A 59 11.96 9.91 2.15
N LYS A 60 10.84 9.57 1.52
CA LYS A 60 10.27 8.22 1.60
C LYS A 60 10.89 7.32 0.55
N MET A 61 11.16 6.07 0.93
CA MET A 61 11.38 5.02 -0.06
C MET A 61 10.01 4.55 -0.55
N GLU A 62 9.74 4.80 -1.81
CA GLU A 62 8.47 4.54 -2.48
C GLU A 62 8.69 3.57 -3.64
N LEU A 63 7.65 2.83 -4.00
CA LEU A 63 7.65 1.97 -5.18
C LEU A 63 6.32 2.13 -5.91
N GLY A 64 6.40 2.15 -7.24
CA GLY A 64 5.26 2.28 -8.13
C GLY A 64 5.56 1.72 -9.51
N VAL A 65 4.52 1.59 -10.31
CA VAL A 65 4.58 1.19 -11.71
C VAL A 65 4.19 2.37 -12.60
N ILE A 66 4.92 2.54 -13.70
CA ILE A 66 4.50 3.40 -14.80
C ILE A 66 4.11 2.48 -15.95
N VAL A 67 2.84 2.50 -16.34
CA VAL A 67 2.34 1.80 -17.52
C VAL A 67 2.20 2.83 -18.63
N LYS A 68 2.89 2.60 -19.74
CA LYS A 68 2.89 3.51 -20.90
C LYS A 68 2.17 2.86 -22.07
N GLU A 69 1.46 3.66 -22.85
CA GLU A 69 0.83 3.24 -24.10
C GLU A 69 -0.05 1.98 -23.95
N CYS A 70 -0.82 1.94 -22.86
CA CYS A 70 -1.82 0.90 -22.62
C CYS A 70 -3.19 1.55 -22.37
N PRO A 71 -3.88 2.00 -23.44
CA PRO A 71 -5.17 2.68 -23.31
C PRO A 71 -6.20 1.86 -22.56
N CYS A 72 -6.21 0.53 -22.72
CA CYS A 72 -7.12 -0.38 -22.04
C CYS A 72 -7.06 -0.26 -20.51
N LEU A 73 -5.86 -0.28 -19.91
CA LEU A 73 -5.70 -0.14 -18.46
C LEU A 73 -5.77 1.32 -18.00
N ALA A 74 -5.28 2.25 -18.82
CA ALA A 74 -5.31 3.66 -18.47
C ALA A 74 -6.75 4.21 -18.44
N GLU A 75 -7.60 3.81 -19.39
CA GLU A 75 -9.03 4.12 -19.37
C GLU A 75 -9.74 3.46 -18.19
N ASP A 76 -9.39 2.21 -17.88
CA ASP A 76 -9.90 1.48 -16.73
C ASP A 76 -9.62 2.21 -15.40
N LEU A 77 -8.40 2.71 -15.22
CA LEU A 77 -8.03 3.53 -14.06
C LEU A 77 -8.63 4.94 -14.11
N SER A 78 -8.81 5.54 -15.30
CA SER A 78 -9.55 6.80 -15.45
C SER A 78 -11.00 6.68 -15.00
N ASN A 79 -11.67 5.55 -15.22
CA ASN A 79 -13.04 5.35 -14.74
C ASN A 79 -13.12 5.39 -13.19
N VAL A 80 -12.07 4.93 -12.49
CA VAL A 80 -11.94 5.07 -11.03
C VAL A 80 -11.78 6.55 -10.66
N PHE A 81 -10.93 7.29 -11.38
CA PHE A 81 -10.77 8.73 -11.18
C PHE A 81 -12.09 9.48 -11.38
N ASP A 82 -12.82 9.18 -12.45
CA ASP A 82 -14.07 9.85 -12.80
C ASP A 82 -15.12 9.64 -11.70
N THR A 83 -15.18 8.44 -11.10
CA THR A 83 -16.04 8.15 -9.94
C THR A 83 -15.71 9.07 -8.75
N TYR A 84 -14.42 9.22 -8.43
CA TYR A 84 -13.97 10.14 -7.38
C TYR A 84 -14.29 11.60 -7.75
N TRP A 85 -14.07 11.96 -9.01
CA TRP A 85 -14.28 13.30 -9.50
C TRP A 85 -15.75 13.73 -9.44
N GLU A 86 -16.66 12.83 -9.80
CA GLU A 86 -18.11 13.04 -9.74
C GLU A 86 -18.58 13.21 -8.29
N LEU A 87 -18.16 12.33 -7.38
CA LEU A 87 -18.48 12.44 -5.95
C LEU A 87 -17.95 13.71 -5.27
N SER A 88 -17.05 14.44 -5.94
CA SER A 88 -16.40 15.64 -5.40
C SER A 88 -16.96 16.96 -5.96
N SER A 89 -17.98 16.91 -6.82
CA SER A 89 -18.44 18.06 -7.61
C SER A 89 -19.06 19.21 -6.79
N ASP A 90 -19.78 18.90 -5.70
CA ASP A 90 -20.53 19.89 -4.92
C ASP A 90 -20.17 19.93 -3.43
N GLY A 91 -19.37 18.97 -2.94
CA GLY A 91 -19.04 18.82 -1.51
C GLY A 91 -20.23 18.48 -0.61
N THR A 92 -21.37 18.14 -1.20
CA THR A 92 -22.60 17.67 -0.55
C THR A 92 -22.86 16.19 -0.77
N ALA A 93 -21.99 15.49 -1.50
CA ALA A 93 -22.08 14.06 -1.70
C ALA A 93 -22.27 13.28 -0.38
N THR A 94 -23.25 12.38 -0.41
CA THR A 94 -23.66 11.47 0.67
C THR A 94 -23.56 10.02 0.18
N LEU A 95 -23.90 9.06 1.04
CA LEU A 95 -24.01 7.66 0.66
C LEU A 95 -24.97 7.46 -0.54
N ASP A 96 -26.11 8.13 -0.56
CA ASP A 96 -27.04 8.06 -1.70
C ASP A 96 -26.42 8.57 -3.00
N SER A 97 -25.44 9.47 -2.91
CA SER A 97 -24.72 9.95 -4.09
C SER A 97 -23.87 8.84 -4.69
N VAL A 98 -23.25 8.00 -3.85
CA VAL A 98 -22.49 6.82 -4.31
C VAL A 98 -23.36 5.87 -5.12
N HIS A 99 -24.60 5.65 -4.69
CA HIS A 99 -25.55 4.79 -5.40
C HIS A 99 -26.09 5.41 -6.70
N ARG A 100 -25.98 6.72 -6.87
CA ARG A 100 -26.40 7.44 -8.09
C ARG A 100 -25.27 7.62 -9.10
N VAL A 101 -24.02 7.63 -8.67
CA VAL A 101 -22.87 7.75 -9.58
C VAL A 101 -22.85 6.54 -10.51
N ASN A 102 -22.77 6.81 -11.80
CA ASN A 102 -22.68 5.77 -12.82
C ASN A 102 -21.28 5.16 -12.83
N GLN A 103 -21.04 4.21 -11.93
CA GLN A 103 -19.79 3.49 -11.87
C GLN A 103 -19.67 2.56 -13.09
N ARG A 104 -18.73 2.87 -13.98
CA ARG A 104 -18.48 2.08 -15.18
C ARG A 104 -18.00 0.68 -14.81
N GLU A 105 -18.52 -0.33 -15.51
CA GLU A 105 -18.11 -1.72 -15.35
C GLU A 105 -16.62 -1.90 -15.66
N ALA A 106 -15.92 -2.65 -14.81
CA ALA A 106 -14.52 -3.00 -15.00
C ALA A 106 -14.38 -4.06 -16.09
N SER A 107 -13.74 -3.70 -17.20
CA SER A 107 -13.47 -4.64 -18.30
C SER A 107 -12.47 -5.73 -17.89
N TYR A 108 -11.55 -5.40 -17.00
CA TYR A 108 -10.50 -6.30 -16.53
C TYR A 108 -10.57 -6.49 -15.02
N ASN A 109 -10.43 -7.74 -14.59
CA ASN A 109 -10.51 -8.14 -13.19
C ASN A 109 -9.79 -9.48 -13.00
N MET A 110 -9.72 -9.96 -11.76
CA MET A 110 -9.05 -11.21 -11.42
C MET A 110 -9.59 -12.46 -12.15
N ARG A 111 -10.85 -12.45 -12.61
CA ARG A 111 -11.44 -13.58 -13.36
C ARG A 111 -11.24 -13.46 -14.87
N SER A 112 -11.13 -12.24 -15.36
CA SER A 112 -10.94 -11.92 -16.79
C SER A 112 -9.90 -10.80 -16.91
N PRO A 113 -8.61 -11.11 -16.71
CA PRO A 113 -7.55 -10.11 -16.75
C PRO A 113 -7.25 -9.68 -18.20
N LEU A 114 -6.61 -8.53 -18.37
CA LEU A 114 -6.02 -8.16 -19.66
C LEU A 114 -4.77 -9.00 -19.86
N ARG A 115 -4.70 -9.74 -20.97
CA ARG A 115 -3.50 -10.52 -21.32
C ARG A 115 -2.58 -9.70 -22.23
N VAL A 116 -1.34 -9.53 -21.81
CA VAL A 116 -0.28 -8.84 -22.56
C VAL A 116 0.99 -9.69 -22.63
N ILE A 117 1.91 -9.33 -23.51
CA ILE A 117 3.28 -9.87 -23.49
C ILE A 117 4.19 -8.81 -22.88
N HIS A 118 4.83 -9.11 -21.76
CA HIS A 118 5.78 -8.21 -21.12
C HIS A 118 7.15 -8.89 -21.00
N LYS A 119 8.19 -8.28 -21.60
CA LYS A 119 9.55 -8.85 -21.68
C LYS A 119 9.57 -10.31 -22.18
N GLY A 120 8.73 -10.61 -23.19
CA GLY A 120 8.62 -11.94 -23.77
C GLY A 120 7.74 -12.94 -23.02
N ALA A 121 7.25 -12.60 -21.82
CA ALA A 121 6.40 -13.49 -21.02
C ALA A 121 4.91 -13.12 -21.11
N PRO A 122 4.00 -14.09 -21.33
CA PRO A 122 2.56 -13.87 -21.16
C PRO A 122 2.25 -13.39 -19.75
N THR A 123 1.58 -12.25 -19.65
CA THR A 123 1.30 -11.58 -18.38
C THR A 123 -0.17 -11.19 -18.33
N ASP A 124 -0.85 -11.64 -17.29
CA ASP A 124 -2.22 -11.25 -16.99
C ASP A 124 -2.18 -10.05 -16.03
N VAL A 125 -2.83 -8.94 -16.41
CA VAL A 125 -2.78 -7.67 -15.68
C VAL A 125 -4.18 -7.10 -15.45
N PHE A 126 -4.39 -6.49 -14.29
CA PHE A 126 -5.63 -5.76 -13.97
C PHE A 126 -5.41 -4.76 -12.81
N ILE A 127 -6.38 -3.85 -12.65
CA ILE A 127 -6.43 -2.89 -11.54
C ILE A 127 -7.49 -3.34 -10.53
N ALA A 128 -7.08 -3.43 -9.26
CA ALA A 128 -7.95 -3.67 -8.13
C ALA A 128 -8.06 -2.42 -7.25
N THR A 129 -9.21 -2.19 -6.63
CA THR A 129 -9.46 -0.95 -5.85
C THR A 129 -10.26 -1.18 -4.58
N SER A 130 -10.20 -0.20 -3.69
CA SER A 130 -10.97 -0.10 -2.44
C SER A 130 -11.67 1.26 -2.34
N PRO A 131 -12.74 1.38 -1.54
CA PRO A 131 -13.51 0.27 -0.96
C PRO A 131 -14.46 -0.36 -1.99
N PRO A 132 -14.97 -1.59 -1.78
CA PRO A 132 -15.91 -2.24 -2.71
C PRO A 132 -17.14 -1.40 -3.08
N LEU A 133 -17.59 -0.51 -2.19
CA LEU A 133 -18.71 0.37 -2.44
C LEU A 133 -18.44 1.45 -3.52
N LEU A 134 -17.17 1.79 -3.75
CA LEU A 134 -16.73 2.69 -4.83
C LEU A 134 -16.20 1.96 -6.06
N ASN A 135 -16.27 0.63 -6.05
CA ASN A 135 -15.82 -0.18 -7.15
C ASN A 135 -16.96 -0.36 -8.15
N GLY A 136 -16.73 0.05 -9.40
CA GLY A 136 -17.67 -0.27 -10.47
C GLY A 136 -17.89 -1.77 -10.62
N PRO A 137 -19.00 -2.20 -11.25
CA PRO A 137 -19.35 -3.60 -11.39
C PRO A 137 -18.16 -4.44 -11.88
N ARG A 138 -17.99 -5.64 -11.31
CA ARG A 138 -16.91 -6.61 -11.60
C ARG A 138 -15.48 -6.20 -11.24
N ARG A 139 -15.23 -4.97 -10.77
CA ARG A 139 -13.91 -4.55 -10.30
C ARG A 139 -13.47 -5.41 -9.12
N THR A 140 -12.26 -5.97 -9.20
CA THR A 140 -11.66 -6.72 -8.10
C THR A 140 -11.37 -5.80 -6.91
N TRP A 141 -11.70 -6.27 -5.71
CA TRP A 141 -11.29 -5.61 -4.48
C TRP A 141 -9.79 -5.84 -4.24
N ASP A 142 -9.03 -4.79 -3.95
CA ASP A 142 -7.59 -4.91 -3.69
C ASP A 142 -7.24 -5.88 -2.56
N LEU A 143 -8.07 -6.00 -1.52
CA LEU A 143 -7.91 -7.05 -0.50
C LEU A 143 -8.05 -8.46 -1.09
N GLU A 144 -9.03 -8.68 -1.96
CA GLU A 144 -9.26 -9.98 -2.60
C GLU A 144 -8.07 -10.39 -3.48
N ALA A 145 -7.50 -9.44 -4.22
CA ALA A 145 -6.28 -9.67 -5.00
C ALA A 145 -5.08 -10.06 -4.12
N ILE A 146 -4.88 -9.36 -2.99
CA ILE A 146 -3.82 -9.69 -2.02
C ILE A 146 -4.01 -11.10 -1.45
N LEU A 147 -5.23 -11.41 -0.98
CA LEU A 147 -5.54 -12.72 -0.43
C LEU A 147 -5.36 -13.82 -1.47
N ARG A 148 -5.71 -13.57 -2.72
CA ARG A 148 -5.50 -14.53 -3.81
C ARG A 148 -4.01 -14.81 -4.02
N ALA A 149 -3.18 -13.77 -4.13
CA ALA A 149 -1.73 -13.96 -4.27
C ALA A 149 -1.12 -14.73 -3.09
N ILE A 150 -1.53 -14.41 -1.86
CA ILE A 150 -1.07 -15.13 -0.65
C ILE A 150 -1.52 -16.60 -0.66
N ASN A 151 -2.74 -16.89 -1.10
CA ASN A 151 -3.28 -18.26 -1.10
C ASN A 151 -2.71 -19.12 -2.25
N ASP A 152 -2.42 -18.50 -3.40
CA ASP A 152 -1.92 -19.20 -4.57
C ASP A 152 -0.42 -19.47 -4.49
N SER A 153 0.35 -18.69 -3.70
CA SER A 153 1.80 -18.88 -3.52
C SER A 153 2.18 -20.30 -3.07
N LYS A 154 3.30 -20.77 -3.61
CA LYS A 154 3.81 -22.14 -3.49
C LYS A 154 5.20 -22.20 -2.86
N ALA A 155 6.18 -21.42 -3.34
CA ALA A 155 7.54 -21.48 -2.80
C ALA A 155 7.85 -20.28 -1.91
N TYR A 156 7.51 -19.06 -2.35
CA TYR A 156 7.77 -17.86 -1.54
C TYR A 156 6.65 -16.81 -1.58
N LEU A 157 6.60 -16.02 -0.51
CA LEU A 157 5.76 -14.85 -0.33
C LEU A 157 6.58 -13.73 0.31
N TYR A 158 6.93 -12.73 -0.47
CA TYR A 158 7.73 -11.60 -0.01
C TYR A 158 6.88 -10.34 0.03
N ILE A 159 6.83 -9.71 1.20
CA ILE A 159 5.93 -8.59 1.51
C ILE A 159 6.79 -7.41 1.97
N HIS A 160 6.68 -6.27 1.29
CA HIS A 160 7.29 -5.01 1.74
C HIS A 160 6.20 -3.95 1.91
N VAL A 161 5.81 -3.71 3.15
CA VAL A 161 4.74 -2.79 3.52
C VAL A 161 5.20 -1.85 4.61
N MET A 162 4.79 -0.58 4.59
CA MET A 162 5.13 0.31 5.69
C MET A 162 4.52 -0.15 7.02
N ASP A 163 3.20 -0.33 7.05
CA ASP A 163 2.46 -0.70 8.26
C ASP A 163 1.80 -2.07 8.09
N TYR A 164 1.96 -2.92 9.10
CA TYR A 164 1.28 -4.21 9.24
C TYR A 164 0.58 -4.30 10.59
N PHE A 165 -0.75 -4.28 10.59
CA PHE A 165 -1.60 -4.34 11.77
C PHE A 165 -2.83 -5.20 11.47
N PRO A 166 -2.91 -6.43 12.00
CA PRO A 166 -4.11 -7.30 12.00
C PRO A 166 -5.29 -6.74 12.80
N MET A 167 -5.64 -5.47 12.61
CA MET A 167 -6.64 -4.73 13.36
C MET A 167 -7.03 -3.42 12.66
N PHE A 168 -8.08 -2.78 13.17
CA PHE A 168 -8.35 -1.37 12.94
C PHE A 168 -7.55 -0.53 13.94
N VAL A 169 -6.55 0.19 13.43
CA VAL A 169 -5.58 0.96 14.20
C VAL A 169 -6.15 2.29 14.65
N TYR A 170 -6.98 2.93 13.80
CA TYR A 170 -7.46 4.30 14.00
C TYR A 170 -8.88 4.36 14.58
N SER A 171 -9.64 3.26 14.54
CA SER A 171 -10.95 3.21 15.18
C SER A 171 -10.84 3.14 16.70
N LYS A 172 -11.80 3.77 17.39
CA LYS A 172 -11.99 3.64 18.84
C LYS A 172 -13.37 3.02 19.12
N PRO A 173 -13.46 1.89 19.86
CA PRO A 173 -12.34 1.06 20.31
C PRO A 173 -11.58 0.42 19.12
N ARG A 174 -10.33 0.05 19.39
CA ARG A 174 -9.53 -0.76 18.45
C ARG A 174 -10.18 -2.13 18.31
N ARG A 175 -10.27 -2.65 17.08
CA ARG A 175 -10.94 -3.94 16.78
C ARG A 175 -9.97 -4.85 16.05
N TYR A 176 -9.90 -6.11 16.46
CA TYR A 176 -9.12 -7.13 15.78
C TYR A 176 -9.66 -7.36 14.35
N TRP A 177 -8.76 -7.61 13.40
CA TRP A 177 -9.07 -7.84 11.99
C TRP A 177 -8.05 -8.82 11.40
N PRO A 178 -8.33 -10.13 11.40
CA PRO A 178 -7.34 -11.17 11.12
C PRO A 178 -7.07 -11.41 9.63
N VAL A 179 -7.79 -10.75 8.72
CA VAL A 179 -8.02 -11.28 7.36
C VAL A 179 -6.72 -11.58 6.59
N ILE A 180 -5.76 -10.66 6.58
CA ILE A 180 -4.45 -10.88 5.94
C ILE A 180 -3.53 -11.74 6.83
N ASP A 181 -3.60 -11.59 8.15
CA ASP A 181 -2.79 -12.36 9.11
C ASP A 181 -3.07 -13.87 8.98
N ASP A 182 -4.34 -14.27 8.98
CA ASP A 182 -4.76 -15.66 8.76
C ASP A 182 -4.25 -16.20 7.43
N ALA A 183 -4.24 -15.38 6.37
CA ALA A 183 -3.75 -15.80 5.06
C ALA A 183 -2.23 -16.04 5.07
N ILE A 184 -1.46 -15.15 5.71
CA ILE A 184 0.00 -15.32 5.88
C ILE A 184 0.27 -16.59 6.70
N ARG A 185 -0.41 -16.77 7.83
CA ARG A 185 -0.25 -17.98 8.67
C ARG A 185 -0.53 -19.24 7.86
N LYS A 186 -1.62 -19.27 7.10
CA LYS A 186 -1.94 -20.40 6.20
C LYS A 186 -0.82 -20.66 5.18
N ALA A 187 -0.21 -19.62 4.61
CA ALA A 187 0.91 -19.79 3.68
C ALA A 187 2.10 -20.50 4.35
N VAL A 188 2.49 -20.09 5.57
CA VAL A 188 3.56 -20.75 6.33
C VAL A 188 3.24 -22.23 6.55
N PHE A 189 2.01 -22.56 6.96
CA PHE A 189 1.58 -23.95 7.17
C PHE A 189 1.60 -24.80 5.88
N ARG A 190 1.38 -24.17 4.72
CA ARG A 190 1.49 -24.84 3.40
C ARG A 190 2.94 -25.10 2.98
N GLY A 191 3.93 -24.59 3.71
CA GLY A 191 5.35 -24.74 3.38
C GLY A 191 5.92 -23.60 2.53
N VAL A 192 5.29 -22.42 2.52
CA VAL A 192 5.79 -21.25 1.81
C VAL A 192 6.85 -20.53 2.65
N GLU A 193 7.95 -20.10 2.04
CA GLU A 193 8.91 -19.17 2.64
C GLU A 193 8.31 -17.75 2.66
N VAL A 194 8.08 -17.20 3.86
CA VAL A 194 7.56 -15.85 4.03
C VAL A 194 8.66 -14.91 4.51
N LYS A 195 8.86 -13.80 3.80
CA LYS A 195 9.74 -12.70 4.22
C LYS A 195 8.98 -11.39 4.26
N MET A 196 9.06 -10.67 5.39
CA MET A 196 8.34 -9.41 5.59
C MET A 196 9.30 -8.27 5.91
N LEU A 197 9.33 -7.24 5.07
CA LEU A 197 9.94 -5.95 5.37
C LEU A 197 8.85 -4.96 5.80
N VAL A 198 9.01 -4.41 7.00
CA VAL A 198 8.07 -3.46 7.59
C VAL A 198 8.77 -2.23 8.18
N ALA A 199 8.07 -1.10 8.24
CA ALA A 199 8.54 0.05 9.01
C ALA A 199 8.10 -0.09 10.48
N ALA A 200 8.95 0.28 11.43
CA ALA A 200 8.59 0.30 12.85
C ALA A 200 8.11 1.70 13.29
N LEU A 201 7.09 2.22 12.60
CA LEU A 201 6.73 3.63 12.70
C LEU A 201 5.46 3.92 13.49
N HIS A 202 4.31 3.40 13.07
CA HIS A 202 3.07 3.61 13.80
C HIS A 202 2.97 2.60 14.95
N TYR A 203 2.82 3.06 16.19
CA TYR A 203 2.65 2.16 17.35
C TYR A 203 3.64 0.97 17.36
N PRO A 204 4.96 1.19 17.30
CA PRO A 204 5.93 0.11 17.09
C PRO A 204 5.80 -1.01 18.13
N ALA A 205 5.58 -0.67 19.40
CA ALA A 205 5.36 -1.66 20.46
C ALA A 205 4.15 -2.59 20.23
N LEU A 206 3.16 -2.15 19.45
CA LEU A 206 2.03 -2.97 19.05
C LEU A 206 2.33 -3.77 17.78
N GLY A 207 2.89 -3.12 16.76
CA GLY A 207 3.23 -3.76 15.48
C GLY A 207 4.21 -4.91 15.66
N LEU A 208 5.28 -4.71 16.44
CA LEU A 208 6.28 -5.75 16.70
C LEU A 208 5.69 -6.99 17.37
N ARG A 209 4.64 -6.87 18.20
CA ARG A 209 3.99 -8.03 18.83
C ARG A 209 3.32 -8.94 17.80
N PHE A 210 2.67 -8.35 16.79
CA PHE A 210 2.08 -9.12 15.70
C PHE A 210 3.15 -9.80 14.85
N LEU A 211 4.26 -9.10 14.57
CA LEU A 211 5.38 -9.69 13.83
C LEU A 211 6.05 -10.83 14.60
N SER A 212 6.31 -10.67 15.90
CA SER A 212 6.84 -11.75 16.74
C SER A 212 5.88 -12.95 16.80
N SER A 213 4.56 -12.71 16.80
CA SER A 213 3.55 -13.78 16.76
C SER A 213 3.49 -14.52 15.42
N LEU A 214 3.90 -13.86 14.32
CA LEU A 214 4.09 -14.51 13.04
C LEU A 214 5.40 -15.33 13.04
N GLU A 215 6.50 -14.74 13.49
CA GLU A 215 7.82 -15.41 13.53
C GLU A 215 7.82 -16.68 14.39
N SER A 216 6.98 -16.76 15.43
CA SER A 216 6.82 -17.97 16.23
C SER A 216 6.26 -19.18 15.45
N LEU A 217 5.79 -18.99 14.21
CA LEU A 217 5.36 -20.07 13.31
C LEU A 217 6.50 -20.61 12.45
N SER A 218 7.67 -19.98 12.43
CA SER A 218 8.81 -20.43 11.62
C SER A 218 9.21 -21.85 12.04
N GLY A 219 9.35 -22.75 11.06
CA GLY A 219 9.68 -24.16 11.31
C GLY A 219 8.50 -25.07 11.68
N ILE A 220 7.25 -24.57 11.70
CA ILE A 220 6.07 -25.42 11.93
C ILE A 220 5.81 -26.43 10.81
N ASN A 221 6.25 -26.09 9.59
CA ASN A 221 6.32 -26.97 8.43
C ASN A 221 7.80 -27.06 8.04
N THR A 222 8.31 -28.25 7.71
CA THR A 222 9.74 -28.45 7.37
C THR A 222 10.21 -27.62 6.18
N ASN A 223 9.30 -27.27 5.28
CA ASN A 223 9.58 -26.46 4.09
C ASN A 223 9.18 -24.98 4.28
N GLY A 224 8.37 -24.67 5.29
CA GLY A 224 7.82 -23.35 5.53
C GLY A 224 8.62 -22.56 6.56
N SER A 225 8.74 -21.26 6.33
CA SER A 225 9.41 -20.35 7.26
C SER A 225 8.76 -18.98 7.22
N ILE A 226 8.97 -18.21 8.28
CA ILE A 226 8.56 -16.81 8.31
C ILE A 226 9.58 -15.99 9.09
N GLU A 227 10.04 -14.92 8.46
CA GLU A 227 10.95 -13.95 9.05
C GLU A 227 10.45 -12.54 8.77
N ALA A 228 10.43 -11.69 9.79
CA ALA A 228 10.10 -10.29 9.66
C ALA A 228 11.30 -9.43 10.04
N ARG A 229 11.53 -8.36 9.27
CA ARG A 229 12.60 -7.40 9.53
C ARG A 229 12.07 -5.97 9.44
N ILE A 230 12.63 -5.13 10.28
CA ILE A 230 12.38 -3.70 10.29
C ILE A 230 13.33 -3.03 9.31
N PHE A 231 12.79 -2.37 8.30
CA PHE A 231 13.57 -1.62 7.32
C PHE A 231 13.70 -0.15 7.73
N LYS A 232 14.93 0.31 7.95
CA LYS A 232 15.23 1.71 8.27
C LYS A 232 15.83 2.42 7.07
N VAL A 233 15.12 3.40 6.50
CA VAL A 233 15.69 4.19 5.40
C VAL A 233 16.95 4.94 5.88
N PRO A 234 18.09 4.85 5.15
CA PRO A 234 19.34 5.46 5.55
C PRO A 234 19.17 6.95 5.76
N THR A 235 19.64 7.46 6.89
CA THR A 235 19.49 8.86 7.28
C THR A 235 20.86 9.44 7.64
N PRO A 236 21.40 10.37 6.85
CA PRO A 236 22.68 11.02 7.16
C PRO A 236 22.63 11.79 8.49
N ALA A 237 23.68 11.69 9.30
CA ALA A 237 23.76 12.36 10.60
C ALA A 237 23.63 13.90 10.54
N ALA A 238 24.05 14.51 9.42
CA ALA A 238 23.96 15.95 9.18
C ALA A 238 22.55 16.45 8.78
N MET A 239 21.58 15.55 8.67
CA MET A 239 20.25 15.89 8.17
C MET A 239 19.36 16.48 9.29
N GLN A 240 18.57 17.52 8.96
CA GLN A 240 17.68 18.18 9.92
C GLN A 240 16.65 17.20 10.52
N THR A 241 16.31 17.37 11.80
CA THR A 241 15.45 16.47 12.58
C THR A 241 14.09 16.19 11.93
N VAL A 242 13.50 17.16 11.23
CA VAL A 242 12.23 16.97 10.50
C VAL A 242 12.40 16.01 9.33
N MET A 243 13.49 16.11 8.58
CA MET A 243 13.77 15.21 7.47
C MET A 243 14.10 13.80 7.96
N VAL A 244 14.85 13.67 9.07
CA VAL A 244 15.13 12.38 9.73
C VAL A 244 13.85 11.59 10.03
N ARG A 245 12.78 12.27 10.48
CA ARG A 245 11.48 11.65 10.78
C ARG A 245 10.68 11.23 9.56
N GLU A 246 10.88 11.92 8.44
CA GLU A 246 10.14 11.65 7.21
C GLU A 246 10.74 10.49 6.42
N ARG A 247 12.01 10.14 6.71
CA ARG A 247 12.74 9.04 6.07
C ARG A 247 12.33 7.68 6.56
N ARG A 248 11.51 7.02 5.75
CA ARG A 248 10.90 5.72 6.06
C ARG A 248 10.62 4.94 4.78
N THR A 249 10.55 3.62 4.87
CA THR A 249 9.92 2.86 3.80
C THR A 249 8.43 3.16 3.80
N HIS A 250 7.91 3.51 2.64
CA HIS A 250 6.50 3.75 2.40
C HIS A 250 5.99 2.77 1.34
N ASN A 251 6.66 1.64 1.11
CA ASN A 251 6.25 0.64 0.13
C ASN A 251 4.95 -0.09 0.52
N LYS A 252 4.27 -0.64 -0.50
CA LYS A 252 3.09 -1.50 -0.41
C LYS A 252 3.13 -2.50 -1.57
N PHE A 253 4.06 -3.44 -1.53
CA PHE A 253 4.12 -4.44 -2.59
C PHE A 253 4.35 -5.85 -2.08
N VAL A 254 3.84 -6.79 -2.87
CA VAL A 254 3.98 -8.23 -2.65
C VAL A 254 4.55 -8.85 -3.92
N VAL A 255 5.45 -9.81 -3.77
CA VAL A 255 5.90 -10.68 -4.84
C VAL A 255 5.86 -12.14 -4.38
N THR A 256 5.31 -12.99 -5.24
CA THR A 256 5.20 -14.44 -5.07
C THR A 256 5.89 -15.14 -6.23
N ASP A 257 5.71 -16.45 -6.37
CA ASP A 257 6.29 -17.26 -7.45
C ASP A 257 5.95 -16.74 -8.85
N ASP A 258 4.75 -16.19 -9.04
CA ASP A 258 4.24 -15.78 -10.35
C ASP A 258 3.52 -14.43 -10.35
N THR A 259 3.19 -13.88 -9.18
CA THR A 259 2.33 -12.71 -9.06
C THR A 259 3.04 -11.58 -8.33
N ILE A 260 2.91 -10.37 -8.87
CA ILE A 260 3.27 -9.11 -8.22
C ILE A 260 2.02 -8.29 -7.93
N ILE A 261 2.02 -7.59 -6.80
CA ILE A 261 1.01 -6.58 -6.45
C ILE A 261 1.73 -5.33 -6.00
N ILE A 262 1.45 -4.20 -6.65
CA ILE A 262 1.93 -2.87 -6.25
C ILE A 262 0.72 -2.03 -5.89
N GLY A 263 0.61 -1.66 -4.61
CA GLY A 263 -0.57 -1.02 -4.05
C GLY A 263 -0.31 0.35 -3.44
N THR A 264 -1.39 0.93 -2.92
CA THR A 264 -1.38 2.21 -2.20
C THR A 264 -1.64 2.04 -0.71
N SER A 265 -2.19 0.90 -0.29
CA SER A 265 -2.82 0.66 1.01
C SER A 265 -1.89 -0.04 2.02
N ASN A 266 -1.74 0.55 3.21
CA ASN A 266 -1.10 -0.12 4.34
C ASN A 266 -1.92 -1.35 4.77
N TRP A 267 -1.29 -2.31 5.44
CA TRP A 267 -1.93 -3.58 5.78
C TRP A 267 -2.60 -3.50 7.15
N SER A 268 -3.76 -2.83 7.18
CA SER A 268 -4.67 -2.82 8.32
C SER A 268 -6.14 -2.78 7.89
N GLY A 269 -7.05 -3.12 8.80
CA GLY A 269 -8.49 -3.10 8.53
C GLY A 269 -9.00 -1.72 8.08
N ASP A 270 -8.34 -0.63 8.51
CA ASP A 270 -8.70 0.75 8.17
C ASP A 270 -8.64 1.04 6.66
N TYR A 271 -7.76 0.34 5.93
CA TYR A 271 -7.51 0.57 4.50
C TYR A 271 -8.38 -0.26 3.58
N PHE A 272 -8.84 -1.43 4.04
CA PHE A 272 -9.65 -2.34 3.22
C PHE A 272 -11.13 -2.31 3.62
N ASP A 273 -11.44 -2.45 4.91
CA ASP A 273 -12.82 -2.49 5.45
C ASP A 273 -13.24 -1.19 6.14
N GLY A 274 -12.28 -0.27 6.35
CA GLY A 274 -12.49 1.03 6.99
C GLY A 274 -13.14 2.08 6.09
N GLY A 275 -13.44 1.75 4.83
CA GLY A 275 -14.01 2.68 3.85
C GLY A 275 -12.98 3.63 3.22
N SER A 276 -11.68 3.43 3.47
CA SER A 276 -10.63 4.22 2.81
C SER A 276 -10.46 3.78 1.36
N THR A 277 -10.06 4.70 0.49
CA THR A 277 -9.80 4.34 -0.91
C THR A 277 -8.44 3.69 -1.08
N GLY A 278 -8.35 2.72 -1.98
CA GLY A 278 -7.11 2.06 -2.33
C GLY A 278 -7.07 1.73 -3.82
N ALA A 279 -5.87 1.57 -4.36
CA ALA A 279 -5.65 1.05 -5.70
C ALA A 279 -4.43 0.13 -5.69
N ALA A 280 -4.48 -0.91 -6.52
CA ALA A 280 -3.39 -1.84 -6.72
C ALA A 280 -3.30 -2.26 -8.19
N PHE A 281 -2.07 -2.27 -8.71
CA PHE A 281 -1.72 -2.93 -9.95
C PHE A 281 -1.35 -4.38 -9.64
N VAL A 282 -1.99 -5.32 -10.35
CA VAL A 282 -1.73 -6.75 -10.23
C VAL A 282 -1.20 -7.26 -11.57
N ALA A 283 -0.11 -8.02 -11.53
CA ALA A 283 0.41 -8.72 -12.69
C ALA A 283 0.82 -10.15 -12.32
N GLN A 284 0.33 -11.12 -13.07
CA GLN A 284 0.71 -12.53 -12.96
C GLN A 284 1.40 -12.96 -14.26
N GLN A 285 2.62 -13.49 -14.16
CA GLN A 285 3.38 -13.98 -15.30
C GLN A 285 3.31 -15.50 -15.43
N HIS A 286 2.97 -15.93 -16.63
CA HIS A 286 2.90 -17.34 -16.99
C HIS A 286 4.19 -17.75 -17.70
N GLY A 287 4.85 -18.78 -17.20
CA GLY A 287 6.15 -19.23 -17.68
C GLY A 287 6.84 -20.09 -16.63
N ALA A 288 7.95 -20.73 -16.99
CA ALA A 288 8.74 -21.55 -16.07
C ALA A 288 9.99 -20.79 -15.61
N GLY A 289 10.27 -20.83 -14.31
CA GLY A 289 11.44 -20.19 -13.73
C GLY A 289 11.45 -18.66 -13.84
N GLU A 290 12.59 -18.06 -13.46
CA GLU A 290 12.78 -16.60 -13.49
C GLU A 290 12.87 -16.06 -14.94
N GLU A 291 13.45 -16.84 -15.87
CA GLU A 291 13.50 -16.49 -17.30
C GLU A 291 12.11 -16.40 -17.94
N GLY A 292 11.20 -17.29 -17.55
CA GLY A 292 9.80 -17.26 -17.99
C GLY A 292 8.95 -16.21 -17.28
N ARG A 293 9.47 -15.55 -16.23
CA ARG A 293 8.75 -14.58 -15.39
C ARG A 293 9.65 -13.38 -15.05
N PRO A 294 10.13 -12.62 -16.05
CA PRO A 294 11.15 -11.59 -15.87
C PRO A 294 10.71 -10.40 -14.98
N LEU A 295 9.44 -10.02 -14.97
CA LEU A 295 8.93 -8.95 -14.10
C LEU A 295 8.83 -9.43 -12.66
N VAL A 296 8.40 -10.68 -12.44
CA VAL A 296 8.40 -11.30 -11.10
C VAL A 296 9.84 -11.40 -10.58
N ALA A 297 10.77 -11.86 -11.40
CA ALA A 297 12.20 -11.95 -11.06
C ALA A 297 12.81 -10.58 -10.71
N GLU A 298 12.50 -9.54 -11.49
CA GLU A 298 12.92 -8.17 -11.20
C GLU A 298 12.38 -7.67 -9.85
N MET A 299 11.09 -7.86 -9.59
CA MET A 299 10.45 -7.45 -8.34
C MET A 299 10.98 -8.23 -7.13
N LYS A 300 11.24 -9.53 -7.30
CA LYS A 300 11.91 -10.37 -6.31
C LYS A 300 13.33 -9.85 -6.04
N GLY A 301 14.08 -9.50 -7.08
CA GLY A 301 15.42 -8.91 -6.97
C GLY A 301 15.43 -7.60 -6.18
N ILE A 302 14.46 -6.70 -6.43
CA ILE A 302 14.28 -5.46 -5.65
C ILE A 302 14.04 -5.78 -4.17
N PHE A 303 13.13 -6.71 -3.88
CA PHE A 303 12.86 -7.13 -2.51
C PHE A 303 14.12 -7.70 -1.82
N LEU A 304 14.83 -8.62 -2.48
CA LEU A 304 16.00 -9.27 -1.89
C LEU A 304 17.18 -8.31 -1.71
N ARG A 305 17.37 -7.34 -2.61
CA ARG A 305 18.32 -6.24 -2.43
C ARG A 305 18.06 -5.50 -1.12
N ASP A 306 16.80 -5.16 -0.87
CA ASP A 306 16.40 -4.46 0.36
C ASP A 306 16.56 -5.38 1.58
N TRP A 307 16.15 -6.64 1.46
CA TRP A 307 16.20 -7.66 2.52
C TRP A 307 17.61 -7.94 3.04
N TYR A 308 18.58 -8.03 2.14
CA TYR A 308 19.98 -8.31 2.48
C TYR A 308 20.81 -7.03 2.72
N SER A 309 20.17 -5.86 2.70
CA SER A 309 20.86 -4.61 3.02
C SER A 309 21.15 -4.47 4.52
N GLU A 310 22.17 -3.68 4.84
CA GLU A 310 22.52 -3.28 6.22
C GLU A 310 21.44 -2.44 6.93
N TYR A 311 20.39 -2.05 6.20
CA TYR A 311 19.29 -1.22 6.66
C TYR A 311 18.11 -2.04 7.22
N THR A 312 18.30 -3.36 7.32
CA THR A 312 17.30 -4.26 7.88
C THR A 312 17.74 -4.77 9.24
N HIS A 313 16.81 -4.75 10.20
CA HIS A 313 17.04 -5.18 11.58
C HIS A 313 16.03 -6.25 11.95
N SER A 314 16.43 -7.28 12.68
CA SER A 314 15.47 -8.29 13.15
C SER A 314 14.45 -7.68 14.09
N VAL A 315 13.27 -8.29 14.20
CA VAL A 315 12.25 -7.86 15.18
C VAL A 315 12.80 -7.91 16.61
N SER A 316 13.61 -8.91 16.95
CA SER A 316 14.22 -9.02 18.28
C SER A 316 15.24 -7.91 18.54
N GLU A 317 16.13 -7.63 17.57
CA GLU A 317 17.15 -6.58 17.69
C GLU A 317 16.48 -5.21 17.83
N TYR A 318 15.46 -4.94 17.02
CA TYR A 318 14.73 -3.68 17.09
C TYR A 318 13.96 -3.54 18.41
N THR A 319 13.35 -4.62 18.90
CA THR A 319 12.66 -4.61 20.20
C THR A 319 13.63 -4.25 21.32
N GLU A 320 14.77 -4.93 21.38
CA GLU A 320 15.80 -4.70 22.40
C GLU A 320 16.36 -3.28 22.29
N LYS A 321 16.98 -2.95 21.15
CA LYS A 321 17.74 -1.71 20.98
C LYS A 321 16.89 -0.45 20.88
N CYS A 322 15.63 -0.56 20.44
CA CYS A 322 14.79 0.62 20.20
C CYS A 322 13.59 0.78 21.12
N LEU A 323 13.01 -0.30 21.64
CA LEU A 323 11.89 -0.18 22.58
C LEU A 323 12.33 -0.30 24.03
N LEU A 324 13.26 -1.20 24.33
CA LEU A 324 13.67 -1.49 25.71
C LEU A 324 14.83 -0.61 26.16
N THR A 325 15.92 -0.53 25.39
CA THR A 325 17.15 0.17 25.82
C THR A 325 17.29 1.56 25.19
N ARG A 326 16.68 1.81 24.03
CA ARG A 326 16.81 3.05 23.24
C ARG A 326 18.25 3.41 22.87
N THR A 327 19.08 2.41 22.61
CA THR A 327 20.50 2.56 22.24
C THR A 327 20.77 2.42 20.74
N GLY A 328 19.80 1.94 19.96
CA GLY A 328 19.98 1.73 18.52
C GLY A 328 20.05 3.02 17.70
N ALA A 329 21.00 3.09 16.76
CA ALA A 329 21.09 4.22 15.82
C ALA A 329 19.99 4.21 14.74
N PHE A 330 19.25 3.11 14.63
CA PHE A 330 18.22 2.86 13.62
C PHE A 330 16.80 3.00 14.18
N CYS A 331 16.65 3.44 15.42
CA CYS A 331 15.36 3.62 16.06
C CYS A 331 14.57 4.76 15.41
N GLU A 332 13.25 4.57 15.28
CA GLU A 332 12.40 5.67 14.85
C GLU A 332 12.34 6.77 15.91
N ALA A 333 12.48 8.02 15.46
CA ALA A 333 12.40 9.17 16.34
C ALA A 333 10.95 9.36 16.84
N ASP A 334 10.79 9.70 18.11
CA ASP A 334 9.48 10.02 18.68
C ASP A 334 8.81 11.15 17.89
N LYS A 335 7.51 10.99 17.61
CA LYS A 335 6.69 12.06 17.04
C LYS A 335 6.49 13.13 18.11
N ASP A 336 7.25 14.23 18.05
CA ASP A 336 6.96 15.44 18.84
C ASP A 336 5.59 16.00 18.43
N PRO A 337 4.59 16.00 19.33
CA PRO A 337 3.26 16.53 19.04
C PRO A 337 3.26 18.02 18.67
N ALA A 338 4.27 18.79 19.11
CA ALA A 338 4.37 20.23 18.85
C ALA A 338 4.79 20.57 17.41
N LEU A 339 5.38 19.63 16.68
CA LEU A 339 5.77 19.78 15.27
C LEU A 339 4.64 19.40 14.29
N LEU A 340 3.52 18.91 14.80
CA LEU A 340 2.28 18.83 14.04
C LEU A 340 1.59 20.19 14.12
N ALA A 341 1.17 20.73 12.98
CA ALA A 341 0.21 21.81 12.98
C ALA A 341 -0.97 21.36 13.86
N THR A 342 -1.15 22.02 15.00
CA THR A 342 -2.27 21.77 15.88
C THR A 342 -3.52 21.85 15.04
N SER A 343 -4.21 20.72 14.87
CA SER A 343 -5.62 20.75 14.51
C SER A 343 -6.34 21.35 15.70
N GLN A 344 -6.28 22.68 15.81
CA GLN A 344 -7.19 23.42 16.68
C GLN A 344 -8.60 23.11 16.17
N GLN A 345 -9.38 22.52 17.08
CA GLN A 345 -10.83 22.38 16.98
C GLN A 345 -11.49 23.69 16.56
#